data_AF-A0A1W0WKZ2-F1
#
_entry.id   AF-A0A1W0WKZ2-F1
#
_cell.length_a   1.000
_cell.length_b   1.000
_cell.length_c   1.000
_cell.angle_alpha   90.00
_cell.angle_beta   90.00
_cell.angle_gamma   90.00
#
_symmetry.space_group_name_H-M   'P 1'
#
loop_
_entity.id
_entity.type
_entity.pdbx_description
1 polymer ?
#
loop_
_entity_poly.entity_id
_entity_poly.type
_entity_poly.pdbx_seq_one_letter_code
_entity_poly.pdbx_strand_id
1 'polypeptide(L)'
;MSTEAGSGTAGFPVASLFPVASLFPAAEFKVSTERLVDLSHPLDANTPIWPDTPSPFDKLTLKTYTDHSQSKGQWGYYQAEGLTTATHVGTHMDAPIHFNKSGLDVSQLSLEQLIGPAVVLNVTKKVQSNPDYLVTQEDVKDWETTHGRIPQGSFVFMLSGWGAKWPALSNVYGSTDVANVSSLHYPAFEPATTSFLVKERGIRGIGVDSPSTDYGQLKNPGTHIALAENNRIGLENVANLESMSEAGGYVIVLPMKLAGGAGAPTRIVGVLAPEVKG
;
A
#
# COMPACT_ATOMS: atom_id res chain seq x y z
N MET A 1 -35.44 -83.62 -29.59
CA MET A 1 -35.77 -83.22 -28.21
C MET A 1 -35.26 -81.78 -28.06
N SER A 2 -36.09 -80.77 -28.29
CA SER A 2 -36.90 -80.07 -27.25
C SER A 2 -35.97 -79.54 -26.14
N THR A 3 -35.79 -78.23 -25.87
CA THR A 3 -36.67 -77.05 -25.96
C THR A 3 -35.86 -75.73 -25.93
N GLU A 4 -36.53 -74.64 -26.33
CA GLU A 4 -36.22 -73.20 -26.17
C GLU A 4 -35.83 -72.80 -24.71
N ALA A 5 -35.36 -71.61 -24.31
CA ALA A 5 -35.47 -70.24 -24.80
C ALA A 5 -34.41 -69.35 -24.07
N GLY A 6 -34.19 -68.11 -24.52
CA GLY A 6 -33.64 -67.06 -23.64
C GLY A 6 -32.84 -65.95 -24.32
N SER A 7 -33.54 -64.99 -24.93
CA SER A 7 -33.00 -63.73 -25.44
C SER A 7 -32.54 -62.79 -24.32
N GLY A 8 -31.34 -62.21 -24.45
CA GLY A 8 -30.85 -61.13 -23.59
C GLY A 8 -29.82 -60.28 -24.31
N THR A 9 -30.27 -59.32 -25.11
CA THR A 9 -29.40 -58.27 -25.66
C THR A 9 -29.13 -57.25 -24.56
N ALA A 10 -27.91 -57.26 -24.01
CA ALA A 10 -27.45 -56.25 -23.07
C ALA A 10 -27.32 -54.89 -23.78
N GLY A 11 -28.16 -53.92 -23.39
CA GLY A 11 -28.03 -52.54 -23.83
C GLY A 11 -26.80 -51.90 -23.20
N PHE A 12 -25.94 -51.30 -24.03
CA PHE A 12 -24.87 -50.42 -23.57
C PHE A 12 -25.49 -49.12 -23.01
N PRO A 13 -25.01 -48.60 -21.86
CA PRO A 13 -25.51 -47.33 -21.36
C PRO A 13 -25.06 -46.22 -22.31
N VAL A 14 -26.02 -45.42 -22.77
CA VAL A 14 -25.78 -44.15 -23.44
C VAL A 14 -25.01 -43.26 -22.47
N ALA A 15 -23.78 -42.89 -22.84
CA ALA A 15 -22.99 -41.94 -22.08
C ALA A 15 -23.77 -40.62 -22.00
N SER A 16 -24.31 -40.34 -20.81
CA SER A 16 -24.89 -39.05 -20.47
C SER A 16 -23.77 -38.01 -20.55
N LEU A 17 -23.78 -37.23 -21.63
CA LEU A 17 -23.02 -35.99 -21.77
C LEU A 17 -23.52 -35.02 -20.70
N PHE A 18 -22.86 -35.00 -19.55
CA PHE A 18 -23.00 -33.90 -18.62
C PHE A 18 -22.47 -32.63 -19.30
N PRO A 19 -23.22 -31.53 -19.34
CA PRO A 19 -22.65 -30.26 -19.76
C PRO A 19 -21.52 -29.96 -18.78
N VAL A 20 -20.30 -29.84 -19.29
CA VAL A 20 -19.20 -29.24 -18.53
C VAL A 20 -19.63 -27.80 -18.29
N ALA A 21 -20.25 -27.54 -17.14
CA ALA A 21 -20.51 -26.20 -16.69
C ALA A 21 -19.18 -25.45 -16.74
N SER A 22 -19.09 -24.41 -17.56
CA SER A 22 -17.93 -23.54 -17.60
C SER A 22 -17.62 -23.12 -16.17
N LEU A 23 -16.43 -23.46 -15.67
CA LEU A 23 -15.96 -23.09 -14.33
C LEU A 23 -15.95 -21.58 -14.09
N PHE A 24 -16.09 -20.79 -15.16
CA PHE A 24 -16.16 -19.34 -15.13
C PHE A 24 -17.43 -18.84 -15.83
N PRO A 25 -18.29 -18.03 -15.18
CA PRO A 25 -19.32 -17.28 -15.87
C PRO A 25 -18.70 -16.33 -16.90
N ALA A 26 -19.42 -16.03 -17.98
CA ALA A 26 -18.95 -15.27 -19.15
C ALA A 26 -18.48 -13.82 -18.86
N ALA A 27 -18.66 -13.33 -17.63
CA ALA A 27 -18.01 -12.11 -17.15
C ALA A 27 -16.69 -12.50 -16.48
N GLU A 28 -15.66 -12.70 -17.30
CA GLU A 28 -14.29 -12.87 -16.84
C GLU A 28 -13.89 -11.58 -16.11
N PHE A 29 -13.70 -11.63 -14.79
CA PHE A 29 -13.18 -10.48 -14.02
C PHE A 29 -11.72 -10.26 -14.44
N LYS A 30 -11.53 -9.48 -15.51
CA LYS A 30 -10.22 -9.08 -16.01
C LYS A 30 -9.77 -7.82 -15.31
N VAL A 31 -8.89 -7.98 -14.33
CA VAL A 31 -8.00 -6.88 -13.94
C VAL A 31 -7.00 -6.72 -15.08
N SER A 32 -7.19 -5.73 -15.94
CA SER A 32 -6.15 -5.38 -16.93
C SER A 32 -4.92 -4.93 -16.16
N THR A 33 -3.82 -5.67 -16.27
CA THR A 33 -2.54 -5.33 -15.63
C THR A 33 -1.98 -4.00 -16.14
N GLU A 34 -2.40 -3.56 -17.33
CA GLU A 34 -2.05 -2.24 -17.89
C GLU A 34 -2.62 -1.07 -17.08
N ARG A 35 -3.61 -1.33 -16.22
CA ARG A 35 -4.22 -0.33 -15.33
C ARG A 35 -3.74 -0.45 -13.90
N LEU A 36 -2.74 -1.29 -13.63
CA LEU A 36 -2.16 -1.44 -12.30
C LEU A 36 -0.87 -0.64 -12.19
N VAL A 37 -0.74 0.09 -11.10
CA VAL A 37 0.49 0.79 -10.73
C VAL A 37 1.03 0.15 -9.46
N ASP A 38 2.30 -0.22 -9.49
CA ASP A 38 3.02 -0.63 -8.28
C ASP A 38 3.42 0.62 -7.50
N LEU A 39 2.76 0.88 -6.37
CA LEU A 39 2.99 2.06 -5.54
C LEU A 39 3.96 1.79 -4.39
N SER A 40 4.89 0.84 -4.57
CA SER A 40 5.85 0.42 -3.56
C SER A 40 7.29 0.41 -4.06
N HIS A 41 8.21 0.88 -3.21
CA HIS A 41 9.64 0.70 -3.43
C HIS A 41 10.07 -0.74 -3.06
N PRO A 42 11.04 -1.33 -3.78
CA PRO A 42 11.63 -2.59 -3.37
C PRO A 42 12.34 -2.42 -2.02
N LEU A 43 12.24 -3.44 -1.17
CA LEU A 43 12.97 -3.51 0.08
C LEU A 43 14.31 -4.20 -0.12
N ASP A 44 15.39 -3.52 0.28
CA ASP A 44 16.76 -3.99 0.20
C ASP A 44 17.63 -3.36 1.30
N ALA A 45 18.92 -3.67 1.30
CA ALA A 45 19.88 -3.17 2.30
C ALA A 45 20.11 -1.64 2.26
N ASN A 46 19.69 -0.96 1.18
CA ASN A 46 19.79 0.49 1.03
C ASN A 46 18.49 1.22 1.40
N THR A 47 17.45 0.49 1.77
CA THR A 47 16.17 1.06 2.17
C THR A 47 16.34 2.02 3.35
N PRO A 48 15.94 3.30 3.20
CA PRO A 48 15.84 4.25 4.31
C PRO A 48 15.05 3.68 5.48
N ILE A 49 15.64 3.80 6.67
CA ILE A 49 15.00 3.48 7.95
C ILE A 49 14.95 4.76 8.78
N TRP A 50 13.94 4.85 9.64
CA TRP A 50 13.74 6.01 10.50
C TRP A 50 14.97 6.21 11.42
N PRO A 51 15.55 7.42 11.52
CA PRO A 51 16.90 7.61 12.05
C PRO A 51 17.14 7.17 13.50
N ASP A 52 16.11 7.15 14.35
CA ASP A 52 16.22 6.75 15.77
C ASP A 52 15.90 5.25 16.02
N THR A 53 15.67 4.49 14.94
CA THR A 53 15.38 3.06 15.04
C THR A 53 16.54 2.32 15.73
N PRO A 54 16.28 1.53 16.78
CA PRO A 54 17.34 0.86 17.52
C PRO A 54 17.86 -0.39 16.78
N SER A 55 19.15 -0.68 16.95
CA SER A 55 19.73 -1.96 16.55
C SER A 55 19.04 -3.15 17.24
N PRO A 56 18.81 -4.29 16.55
CA PRO A 56 19.27 -4.66 15.20
C PRO A 56 18.32 -4.26 14.06
N PHE A 57 17.34 -3.40 14.32
CA PHE A 57 16.30 -3.00 13.35
C PHE A 57 16.65 -1.73 12.57
N ASP A 58 17.78 -1.10 12.90
CA ASP A 58 18.35 0.12 12.30
C ASP A 58 18.80 -0.05 10.84
N LYS A 59 18.68 -1.27 10.31
CA LYS A 59 18.92 -1.63 8.90
C LYS A 59 18.04 -2.81 8.49
N LEU A 60 17.70 -2.87 7.22
CA LEU A 60 17.09 -4.08 6.65
C LEU A 60 18.20 -5.10 6.36
N THR A 61 18.12 -6.25 7.03
CA THR A 61 19.02 -7.38 6.78
C THR A 61 18.24 -8.53 6.17
N LEU A 62 18.59 -8.88 4.94
CA LEU A 62 18.16 -10.12 4.29
C LEU A 62 19.34 -11.09 4.27
N LYS A 63 19.25 -12.18 5.04
CA LYS A 63 20.34 -13.15 5.17
C LYS A 63 19.90 -14.49 4.61
N THR A 64 20.50 -14.90 3.49
CA THR A 64 20.39 -16.27 2.98
C THR A 64 21.02 -17.23 3.98
N TYR A 65 20.23 -18.14 4.55
CA TYR A 65 20.72 -19.20 5.43
C TYR A 65 20.72 -20.57 4.76
N THR A 66 20.05 -20.69 3.61
CA THR A 66 20.12 -21.87 2.76
C THR A 66 20.27 -21.44 1.30
N ASP A 67 21.29 -21.95 0.62
CA ASP A 67 21.48 -21.83 -0.83
C ASP A 67 21.93 -23.17 -1.40
N HIS A 68 21.07 -23.81 -2.19
CA HIS A 68 21.34 -25.06 -2.91
C HIS A 68 21.78 -24.83 -4.37
N SER A 69 22.34 -23.65 -4.70
CA SER A 69 22.86 -23.31 -6.04
C SER A 69 23.84 -24.33 -6.63
N GLN A 70 24.55 -25.09 -5.79
CA GLN A 70 25.46 -26.16 -6.23
C GLN A 70 24.87 -27.58 -6.07
N SER A 71 23.64 -27.71 -5.59
CA SER A 71 23.03 -29.02 -5.37
C SER A 71 22.54 -29.62 -6.68
N LYS A 72 23.06 -30.80 -7.02
CA LYS A 72 22.54 -31.68 -8.08
C LYS A 72 21.54 -32.72 -7.54
N GLY A 73 20.98 -32.48 -6.35
CA GLY A 73 20.06 -33.38 -5.65
C GLY A 73 18.61 -33.24 -6.12
N GLN A 74 17.71 -34.05 -5.55
CA GLN A 74 16.29 -34.12 -5.96
C GLN A 74 15.53 -32.77 -5.89
N TRP A 75 15.98 -31.85 -5.04
CA TRP A 75 15.31 -30.56 -4.81
C TRP A 75 15.68 -29.47 -5.82
N GLY A 76 16.73 -29.65 -6.64
CA GLY A 76 17.23 -28.59 -7.53
C GLY A 76 17.78 -27.38 -6.76
N TYR A 77 17.60 -26.18 -7.32
CA TYR A 77 17.93 -24.90 -6.66
C TYR A 77 16.84 -24.53 -5.65
N TYR A 78 17.25 -24.25 -4.42
CA TYR A 78 16.41 -23.81 -3.31
C TYR A 78 17.17 -22.74 -2.52
N GLN A 79 16.53 -21.59 -2.30
CA GLN A 79 17.08 -20.48 -1.53
C GLN A 79 16.09 -20.08 -0.43
N ALA A 80 16.60 -19.77 0.75
CA ALA A 80 15.80 -19.28 1.87
C ALA A 80 16.55 -18.24 2.70
N GLU A 81 15.83 -17.19 3.09
CA GLU A 81 16.35 -16.03 3.79
C GLU A 81 15.65 -15.77 5.13
N GLY A 82 16.39 -15.21 6.07
CA GLY A 82 15.85 -14.52 7.23
C GLY A 82 15.80 -13.02 6.97
N LEU A 83 14.73 -12.37 7.42
CA LEU A 83 14.55 -10.92 7.34
C LEU A 83 14.53 -10.33 8.76
N THR A 84 15.38 -9.34 9.01
CA THR A 84 15.34 -8.49 10.21
C THR A 84 15.22 -7.04 9.78
N THR A 85 14.20 -6.33 10.27
CA THR A 85 13.95 -4.91 9.97
C THR A 85 12.92 -4.34 10.96
N ALA A 86 12.84 -3.02 11.06
CA ALA A 86 11.70 -2.35 11.68
C ALA A 86 10.40 -2.58 10.89
N THR A 87 9.25 -2.41 11.53
CA THR A 87 7.93 -2.52 10.88
C THR A 87 7.57 -1.30 10.04
N HIS A 88 8.11 -0.13 10.38
CA HIS A 88 7.97 1.13 9.65
C HIS A 88 9.19 1.31 8.75
N VAL A 89 9.24 0.53 7.65
CA VAL A 89 10.40 0.49 6.74
C VAL A 89 9.94 0.57 5.29
N GLY A 90 10.60 1.45 4.53
CA GLY A 90 10.25 1.79 3.15
C GLY A 90 8.78 2.04 2.94
N THR A 91 8.22 1.55 1.82
CA THR A 91 6.77 1.66 1.61
C THR A 91 6.05 0.80 2.65
N HIS A 92 5.37 1.46 3.58
CA HIS A 92 4.74 0.81 4.71
C HIS A 92 3.40 1.45 5.07
N MET A 93 2.67 0.75 5.94
CA MET A 93 1.40 1.18 6.47
C MET A 93 1.48 1.31 7.98
N ASP A 94 0.94 2.40 8.51
CA ASP A 94 0.74 2.62 9.93
C ASP A 94 -0.65 2.16 10.34
N ALA A 95 -0.71 1.27 11.33
CA ALA A 95 -1.97 0.86 11.95
C ALA A 95 -2.33 1.82 13.09
N PRO A 96 -3.62 1.93 13.47
CA PRO A 96 -4.05 2.82 14.55
C PRO A 96 -3.30 2.61 15.87
N ILE A 97 -2.90 1.38 16.20
CA ILE A 97 -2.15 1.10 17.43
C ILE A 97 -0.81 1.87 17.53
N HIS A 98 -0.27 2.35 16.41
CA HIS A 98 0.97 3.12 16.36
C HIS A 98 0.94 4.37 17.25
N PHE A 99 -0.19 5.09 17.26
CA PHE A 99 -0.39 6.31 18.07
C PHE A 99 -1.64 6.28 18.95
N ASN A 100 -2.41 5.19 18.94
CA ASN A 100 -3.55 4.99 19.84
C ASN A 100 -3.39 3.64 20.56
N LYS A 101 -3.10 3.65 21.85
CA LYS A 101 -2.82 2.41 22.63
C LYS A 101 -3.94 1.36 22.59
N SER A 102 -5.17 1.78 22.36
CA SER A 102 -6.35 0.90 22.23
C SER A 102 -6.78 0.69 20.77
N GLY A 103 -6.00 1.20 19.82
CA GLY A 103 -6.24 1.11 18.40
C GLY A 103 -5.99 -0.30 17.85
N LEU A 104 -6.45 -0.50 16.63
CA LEU A 104 -6.28 -1.76 15.89
C LEU A 104 -4.82 -1.97 15.52
N ASP A 105 -4.34 -3.20 15.68
CA ASP A 105 -3.08 -3.64 15.07
C ASP A 105 -3.28 -4.02 13.59
N VAL A 106 -2.17 -4.20 12.85
CA VAL A 106 -2.19 -4.53 11.42
C VAL A 106 -3.06 -5.74 11.09
N SER A 107 -3.08 -6.77 11.94
CA SER A 107 -3.83 -8.01 11.71
C SER A 107 -5.35 -7.87 11.89
N GLN A 108 -5.79 -6.82 12.60
CA GLN A 108 -7.17 -6.55 12.96
C GLN A 108 -7.89 -5.62 11.96
N LEU A 109 -7.14 -4.99 11.05
CA LEU A 109 -7.72 -4.13 10.01
C LEU A 109 -8.55 -4.96 9.02
N SER A 110 -9.76 -4.48 8.74
CA SER A 110 -10.66 -5.07 7.75
C SER A 110 -10.20 -4.77 6.33
N LEU A 111 -10.59 -5.61 5.35
CA LEU A 111 -10.30 -5.32 3.93
C LEU A 111 -11.01 -4.04 3.47
N GLU A 112 -12.16 -3.72 4.06
CA GLU A 112 -12.88 -2.48 3.85
C GLU A 112 -12.11 -1.25 4.35
N GLN A 113 -11.12 -1.39 5.24
CA GLN A 113 -10.20 -0.30 5.61
C GLN A 113 -8.98 -0.21 4.70
N LEU A 114 -8.64 -1.29 3.99
CA LEU A 114 -7.42 -1.42 3.18
C LEU A 114 -7.65 -1.23 1.68
N ILE A 115 -8.90 -1.22 1.23
CA ILE A 115 -9.26 -1.23 -0.19
C ILE A 115 -10.28 -0.14 -0.46
N GLY A 116 -9.99 0.79 -1.37
CA GLY A 116 -10.86 1.94 -1.58
C GLY A 116 -10.54 2.87 -2.74
N PRO A 117 -11.43 3.84 -3.01
CA PRO A 117 -11.16 4.93 -3.94
C PRO A 117 -9.88 5.65 -3.56
N ALA A 118 -9.12 6.11 -4.55
CA ALA A 118 -7.91 6.89 -4.35
C ALA A 118 -8.09 8.26 -5.01
N VAL A 119 -7.71 9.31 -4.29
CA VAL A 119 -7.55 10.66 -4.83
C VAL A 119 -6.11 11.09 -4.64
N VAL A 120 -5.54 11.80 -5.60
CA VAL A 120 -4.17 12.31 -5.55
C VAL A 120 -4.19 13.83 -5.60
N LEU A 121 -3.73 14.45 -4.51
CA LEU A 121 -3.51 15.89 -4.42
C LEU A 121 -2.11 16.20 -4.95
N ASN A 122 -2.04 16.77 -6.14
CA ASN A 122 -0.78 17.13 -6.77
C ASN A 122 -0.28 18.49 -6.27
N VAL A 123 0.74 18.45 -5.40
CA VAL A 123 1.37 19.64 -4.80
C VAL A 123 2.83 19.82 -5.24
N THR A 124 3.29 19.06 -6.25
CA THR A 124 4.69 19.07 -6.71
C THR A 124 5.22 20.48 -6.97
N LYS A 125 4.43 21.36 -7.61
CA LYS A 125 4.83 22.75 -7.88
C LYS A 125 5.07 23.57 -6.61
N LYS A 126 4.28 23.34 -5.55
CA LYS A 126 4.42 24.07 -4.28
C LYS A 126 5.65 23.59 -3.51
N VAL A 127 5.91 22.29 -3.58
CA VAL A 127 7.04 21.62 -2.93
C VAL A 127 8.39 22.00 -3.58
N GLN A 128 8.43 22.20 -4.90
CA GLN A 128 9.64 22.62 -5.61
C GLN A 128 10.29 23.88 -5.02
N SER A 129 9.48 24.84 -4.57
CA SER A 129 9.95 26.07 -3.92
C SER A 129 9.99 26.00 -2.39
N ASN A 130 9.41 24.97 -1.79
CA ASN A 130 9.29 24.81 -0.35
C ASN A 130 9.32 23.31 0.02
N PRO A 131 10.50 22.74 0.36
CA PRO A 131 10.59 21.34 0.76
C PRO A 131 9.78 21.02 2.03
N ASP A 132 9.41 22.02 2.84
CA ASP A 132 8.62 21.88 4.07
C ASP A 132 7.14 22.19 3.85
N TYR A 133 6.64 22.09 2.60
CA TYR A 133 5.25 22.36 2.29
C TYR A 133 4.31 21.39 3.02
N LEU A 134 3.26 21.94 3.63
CA LEU A 134 2.19 21.17 4.24
C LEU A 134 0.91 21.30 3.40
N VAL A 135 0.31 20.16 3.05
CA VAL A 135 -1.00 20.15 2.39
C VAL A 135 -2.04 20.76 3.32
N THR A 136 -2.68 21.81 2.84
CA THR A 136 -3.66 22.63 3.58
C THR A 136 -5.09 22.22 3.24
N GLN A 137 -6.07 22.68 4.02
CA GLN A 137 -7.49 22.51 3.67
C GLN A 137 -7.86 23.24 2.37
N GLU A 138 -7.14 24.31 2.02
CA GLU A 138 -7.39 25.04 0.78
C GLU A 138 -6.96 24.20 -0.43
N ASP A 139 -5.84 23.48 -0.35
CA ASP A 139 -5.43 22.52 -1.39
C ASP A 139 -6.53 21.49 -1.66
N VAL A 140 -7.16 20.99 -0.60
CA VAL A 140 -8.26 20.03 -0.71
C VAL A 140 -9.46 20.67 -1.40
N LYS A 141 -9.88 21.87 -0.97
CA LYS A 141 -11.03 22.56 -1.56
C LYS A 141 -10.80 22.93 -3.02
N ASP A 142 -9.62 23.44 -3.35
CA ASP A 142 -9.19 23.75 -4.72
C ASP A 142 -9.28 22.51 -5.60
N TRP A 143 -8.75 21.38 -5.12
CA TRP A 143 -8.86 20.10 -5.82
C TRP A 143 -10.32 19.67 -6.03
N GLU A 144 -11.16 19.83 -5.00
CA GLU A 144 -12.59 19.50 -5.07
C GLU A 144 -13.38 20.39 -6.05
N THR A 145 -12.92 21.63 -6.33
CA THR A 145 -13.57 22.48 -7.35
C THR A 145 -13.46 21.89 -8.75
N THR A 146 -12.39 21.14 -9.02
CA THR A 146 -12.10 20.57 -10.34
C THR A 146 -12.60 19.13 -10.47
N HIS A 147 -12.49 18.36 -9.39
CA HIS A 147 -12.72 16.91 -9.41
C HIS A 147 -13.99 16.47 -8.67
N GLY A 148 -14.69 17.41 -8.01
CA GLY A 148 -15.81 17.13 -7.12
C GLY A 148 -15.37 16.76 -5.71
N ARG A 149 -16.34 16.67 -4.79
CA ARG A 149 -16.08 16.38 -3.37
C ARG A 149 -15.40 15.01 -3.23
N ILE A 150 -14.37 14.92 -2.39
CA ILE A 150 -13.70 13.67 -2.04
C ILE A 150 -14.75 12.69 -1.49
N PRO A 151 -14.91 11.50 -2.12
CA PRO A 151 -15.88 10.51 -1.67
C PRO A 151 -15.55 9.96 -0.28
N GLN A 152 -16.57 9.62 0.50
CA GLN A 152 -16.38 8.88 1.74
C GLN A 152 -15.70 7.53 1.48
N GLY A 153 -14.79 7.14 2.38
CA GLY A 153 -14.05 5.90 2.25
C GLY A 153 -12.84 5.99 1.29
N SER A 154 -12.48 7.18 0.82
CA SER A 154 -11.31 7.38 -0.04
C SER A 154 -10.00 7.33 0.74
N PHE A 155 -8.93 6.98 0.04
CA PHE A 155 -7.55 7.30 0.40
C PHE A 155 -7.16 8.62 -0.25
N VAL A 156 -6.49 9.50 0.50
CA VAL A 156 -6.02 10.79 -0.01
C VAL A 156 -4.51 10.77 -0.05
N PHE A 157 -3.95 10.77 -1.25
CA PHE A 157 -2.50 10.78 -1.47
C PHE A 157 -2.00 12.20 -1.71
N MET A 158 -0.83 12.52 -1.17
CA MET A 158 -0.04 13.69 -1.57
C MET A 158 0.99 13.26 -2.60
N LEU A 159 0.87 13.79 -3.83
CA LEU A 159 1.95 13.72 -4.81
C LEU A 159 2.79 14.99 -4.66
N SER A 160 3.94 14.86 -3.99
CA SER A 160 4.88 15.97 -3.78
C SER A 160 6.06 15.93 -4.75
N GLY A 161 6.30 14.79 -5.41
CA GLY A 161 7.48 14.52 -6.21
C GLY A 161 8.67 14.04 -5.36
N TRP A 162 8.47 13.78 -4.08
CA TRP A 162 9.52 13.37 -3.15
C TRP A 162 10.00 11.94 -3.39
N GLY A 163 9.17 11.09 -3.98
CA GLY A 163 9.54 9.73 -4.37
C GLY A 163 10.79 9.66 -5.26
N ALA A 164 11.09 10.71 -6.04
CA ALA A 164 12.29 10.80 -6.86
C ALA A 164 13.61 10.91 -6.05
N LYS A 165 13.54 11.16 -4.72
CA LYS A 165 14.70 11.26 -3.83
C LYS A 165 15.13 9.90 -3.24
N TRP A 166 14.29 8.88 -3.38
CA TRP A 166 14.57 7.52 -2.95
C TRP A 166 15.74 6.88 -3.73
N PRO A 167 16.57 5.99 -3.13
CA PRO A 167 16.63 5.58 -1.72
C PRO A 167 17.67 6.37 -0.91
N ALA A 168 18.29 7.41 -1.45
CA ALA A 168 19.42 8.07 -0.79
C ALA A 168 18.97 8.75 0.52
N LEU A 169 19.46 8.24 1.66
CA LEU A 169 19.02 8.63 3.00
C LEU A 169 18.96 10.16 3.21
N SER A 170 20.03 10.87 2.84
CA SER A 170 20.11 12.34 2.97
C SER A 170 19.12 13.08 2.08
N ASN A 171 18.77 12.49 0.93
CA ASN A 171 17.79 13.09 0.02
C ASN A 171 16.37 12.83 0.52
N VAL A 172 16.09 11.60 0.98
CA VAL A 172 14.78 11.19 1.51
C VAL A 172 14.41 12.01 2.74
N TYR A 173 15.33 12.23 3.67
CA TYR A 173 15.09 13.05 4.85
C TYR A 173 15.42 14.54 4.66
N GLY A 174 15.92 14.94 3.48
CA GLY A 174 16.28 16.32 3.17
C GLY A 174 17.33 16.93 4.11
N SER A 175 18.20 16.10 4.71
CA SER A 175 19.22 16.54 5.67
C SER A 175 20.49 15.72 5.53
N THR A 176 21.64 16.35 5.76
CA THR A 176 22.91 15.64 5.95
C THR A 176 23.12 15.15 7.38
N ASP A 177 22.35 15.68 8.35
CA ASP A 177 22.36 15.31 9.77
C ASP A 177 21.10 14.50 10.12
N VAL A 178 20.88 13.39 9.41
CA VAL A 178 19.65 12.61 9.52
C VAL A 178 19.35 12.09 10.93
N ALA A 179 20.37 11.94 11.78
CA ALA A 179 20.19 11.53 13.17
C ALA A 179 19.49 12.60 14.03
N ASN A 180 19.49 13.86 13.58
CA ASN A 180 18.82 14.96 14.23
C ASN A 180 17.47 15.21 13.56
N VAL A 181 16.39 14.72 14.18
CA VAL A 181 15.00 14.89 13.68
C VAL A 181 14.65 16.36 13.43
N SER A 182 15.16 17.30 14.24
CA SER A 182 14.90 18.73 14.02
C SER A 182 15.56 19.30 12.76
N SER A 183 16.43 18.54 12.10
CA SER A 183 17.13 18.94 10.87
C SER A 183 16.49 18.39 9.59
N LEU A 184 15.51 17.48 9.69
CA LEU A 184 14.93 16.83 8.49
C LEU A 184 14.02 17.81 7.77
N HIS A 185 14.00 17.78 6.44
CA HIS A 185 13.17 18.65 5.59
C HIS A 185 12.46 17.83 4.53
N TYR A 186 11.14 17.71 4.61
CA TYR A 186 10.31 17.03 3.61
C TYR A 186 8.83 17.41 3.80
N PRO A 187 8.01 17.33 2.72
CA PRO A 187 6.62 17.77 2.75
C PRO A 187 5.73 16.72 3.40
N ALA A 188 4.57 17.16 3.87
CA ALA A 188 3.63 16.31 4.59
C ALA A 188 2.20 16.89 4.55
N PHE A 189 1.28 16.30 5.31
CA PHE A 189 -0.03 16.91 5.58
C PHE A 189 0.02 17.81 6.80
N GLU A 190 -0.68 18.94 6.75
CA GLU A 190 -0.98 19.71 7.95
C GLU A 190 -1.93 18.92 8.87
N PRO A 191 -1.69 18.83 10.19
CA PRO A 191 -2.57 18.11 11.12
C PRO A 191 -4.04 18.55 11.08
N ALA A 192 -4.28 19.85 10.86
CA ALA A 192 -5.62 20.42 10.73
C ALA A 192 -6.32 19.93 9.44
N THR A 193 -5.58 19.76 8.35
CA THR A 193 -6.08 19.19 7.09
C THR A 193 -6.41 17.72 7.25
N THR A 194 -5.53 16.94 7.90
CA THR A 194 -5.80 15.53 8.22
C THR A 194 -7.08 15.39 9.04
N SER A 195 -7.22 16.20 10.10
CA SER A 195 -8.43 16.20 10.93
C SER A 195 -9.70 16.54 10.12
N PHE A 196 -9.62 17.52 9.22
CA PHE A 196 -10.72 17.89 8.33
C PHE A 196 -11.09 16.74 7.38
N LEU A 197 -10.12 16.11 6.72
CA LEU A 197 -10.36 14.97 5.82
C LEU A 197 -11.02 13.80 6.56
N VAL A 198 -10.52 13.47 7.75
CA VAL A 198 -11.07 12.37 8.56
C VAL A 198 -12.51 12.66 8.99
N LYS A 199 -12.78 13.87 9.52
CA LYS A 199 -14.08 14.21 10.12
C LYS A 199 -15.14 14.59 9.09
N GLU A 200 -14.76 15.31 8.05
CA GLU A 200 -15.71 15.89 7.09
C GLU A 200 -15.77 15.18 5.74
N ARG A 201 -14.74 14.40 5.39
CA ARG A 201 -14.73 13.57 4.18
C ARG A 201 -14.80 12.08 4.50
N GLY A 202 -14.54 11.66 5.73
CA GLY A 202 -14.66 10.25 6.14
C GLY A 202 -13.67 9.35 5.40
N ILE A 203 -12.45 9.85 5.17
CA ILE A 203 -11.37 9.11 4.49
C ILE A 203 -10.97 7.87 5.28
N ARG A 204 -10.39 6.88 4.61
CA ARG A 204 -9.82 5.66 5.23
C ARG A 204 -8.40 5.87 5.74
N GLY A 205 -7.65 6.73 5.07
CA GLY A 205 -6.26 7.00 5.36
C GLY A 205 -5.70 8.03 4.41
N ILE A 206 -4.47 8.45 4.70
CA ILE A 206 -3.67 9.30 3.82
C ILE A 206 -2.43 8.54 3.36
N GLY A 207 -1.87 8.96 2.23
CA GLY A 207 -0.58 8.47 1.79
C GLY A 207 0.34 9.58 1.30
N VAL A 208 1.63 9.41 1.49
CA VAL A 208 2.66 10.38 1.11
C VAL A 208 3.80 9.68 0.37
N ASP A 209 4.37 10.33 -0.64
CA ASP A 209 5.63 9.93 -1.29
C ASP A 209 6.88 10.42 -0.52
N SER A 210 6.68 11.08 0.62
CA SER A 210 7.71 11.50 1.57
C SER A 210 7.91 10.45 2.67
N PRO A 211 8.97 10.52 3.49
CA PRO A 211 9.26 9.48 4.48
C PRO A 211 8.33 9.48 5.68
N SER A 212 7.48 10.49 5.84
CA SER A 212 6.46 10.47 6.89
C SER A 212 5.22 11.31 6.60
N THR A 213 4.08 10.90 7.15
CA THR A 213 2.81 11.64 7.09
C THR A 213 2.83 12.95 7.88
N ASP A 214 3.73 13.07 8.86
CA ASP A 214 4.09 14.32 9.52
C ASP A 214 5.42 14.87 8.98
N TYR A 215 5.62 16.18 9.09
CA TYR A 215 6.77 16.90 8.50
C TYR A 215 8.10 16.65 9.22
N GLY A 216 9.21 16.90 8.49
CA GLY A 216 10.57 16.57 8.92
C GLY A 216 11.03 17.18 10.23
N GLN A 217 10.82 18.48 10.47
CA GLN A 217 11.18 19.10 11.76
C GLN A 217 10.12 18.80 12.82
N LEU A 218 9.77 17.52 12.95
CA LEU A 218 8.67 17.00 13.73
C LEU A 218 8.71 17.55 15.16
N LYS A 219 7.78 18.45 15.48
CA LYS A 219 7.56 18.92 16.87
C LYS A 219 6.40 18.19 17.54
N ASN A 220 5.44 17.74 16.73
CA ASN A 220 4.22 17.07 17.17
C ASN A 220 3.75 16.14 16.03
N PRO A 221 3.53 14.84 16.28
CA PRO A 221 2.99 13.89 15.30
C PRO A 221 1.46 14.03 15.15
N GLY A 222 1.02 15.25 14.86
CA GLY A 222 -0.40 15.61 14.86
C GLY A 222 -1.19 14.90 13.75
N THR A 223 -0.56 14.62 12.61
CA THR A 223 -1.18 13.86 11.52
C THR A 223 -1.34 12.40 11.91
N HIS A 224 -0.30 11.76 12.46
CA HIS A 224 -0.42 10.38 12.94
C HIS A 224 -1.50 10.23 14.02
N ILE A 225 -1.53 11.12 15.01
CA ILE A 225 -2.53 11.12 16.09
C ILE A 225 -3.94 11.25 15.50
N ALA A 226 -4.16 12.21 14.59
CA ALA A 226 -5.46 12.42 13.97
C ALA A 226 -5.97 11.18 13.21
N LEU A 227 -5.07 10.42 12.57
CA LEU A 227 -5.42 9.15 11.92
C LEU A 227 -5.73 8.06 12.95
N ALA A 228 -4.82 7.83 13.89
CA ALA A 228 -4.88 6.75 14.86
C ALA A 228 -6.08 6.83 15.81
N GLU A 229 -6.42 8.03 16.29
CA GLU A 229 -7.59 8.25 17.16
C GLU A 229 -8.92 7.97 16.45
N ASN A 230 -8.91 7.98 15.11
CA ASN A 230 -10.10 7.77 14.28
C ASN A 230 -10.07 6.44 13.51
N ASN A 231 -9.21 5.50 13.91
CA ASN A 231 -9.03 4.19 13.27
C ASN A 231 -8.75 4.28 11.75
N ARG A 232 -7.97 5.30 11.35
CA ARG A 232 -7.48 5.50 9.99
C ARG A 232 -6.02 5.09 9.89
N ILE A 233 -5.58 4.80 8.66
CA ILE A 233 -4.21 4.35 8.40
C ILE A 233 -3.36 5.42 7.73
N GLY A 234 -2.05 5.37 7.97
CA GLY A 234 -1.03 6.13 7.24
C GLY A 234 -0.34 5.25 6.22
N LEU A 235 0.09 5.83 5.10
CA LEU A 235 0.92 5.17 4.09
C LEU A 235 2.11 6.07 3.78
N GLU A 236 3.32 5.59 4.01
CA GLU A 236 4.54 6.39 3.89
C GLU A 236 5.47 5.81 2.84
N ASN A 237 6.33 6.65 2.25
CA ASN A 237 7.21 6.28 1.13
C ASN A 237 6.45 5.60 -0.02
N VAL A 238 5.28 6.11 -0.39
CA VAL A 238 4.48 5.59 -1.51
C VAL A 238 5.20 5.90 -2.81
N ALA A 239 5.52 4.88 -3.60
CA ALA A 239 6.24 5.04 -4.86
C ALA A 239 5.30 5.38 -6.02
N ASN A 240 5.84 5.93 -7.11
CA ASN A 240 5.20 6.05 -8.42
C ASN A 240 3.82 6.75 -8.42
N LEU A 241 3.54 7.64 -7.45
CA LEU A 241 2.26 8.35 -7.35
C LEU A 241 1.98 9.23 -8.58
N GLU A 242 3.01 9.68 -9.30
CA GLU A 242 2.88 10.43 -10.55
C GLU A 242 2.24 9.62 -11.69
N SER A 243 2.19 8.29 -11.55
CA SER A 243 1.51 7.41 -12.50
C SER A 243 0.01 7.27 -12.21
N MET A 244 -0.47 7.72 -11.05
CA MET A 244 -1.88 7.66 -10.68
C MET A 244 -2.68 8.83 -11.27
N SER A 245 -3.94 8.57 -11.63
CA SER A 245 -4.89 9.64 -11.95
C SER A 245 -5.25 10.43 -10.69
N GLU A 246 -5.40 11.75 -10.80
CA GLU A 246 -5.80 12.58 -9.65
C GLU A 246 -7.17 12.16 -9.08
N ALA A 247 -8.12 11.77 -9.94
CA ALA A 247 -9.44 11.30 -9.57
C ALA A 247 -9.81 9.98 -10.28
N GLY A 248 -10.79 9.26 -9.73
CA GLY A 248 -11.34 8.03 -10.31
C GLY A 248 -10.49 6.77 -10.13
N GLY A 249 -9.34 6.89 -9.46
CA GLY A 249 -8.48 5.76 -9.12
C GLY A 249 -9.00 4.93 -7.96
N TYR A 250 -8.36 3.79 -7.74
CA TYR A 250 -8.61 2.89 -6.62
C TYR A 250 -7.26 2.43 -6.05
N VAL A 251 -7.22 1.99 -4.80
CA VAL A 251 -6.02 1.44 -4.18
C VAL A 251 -6.34 0.18 -3.39
N ILE A 252 -5.39 -0.74 -3.39
CA ILE A 252 -5.39 -1.97 -2.62
C ILE A 252 -4.11 -1.95 -1.77
N VAL A 253 -4.27 -1.90 -0.45
CA VAL A 253 -3.17 -1.85 0.52
C VAL A 253 -2.97 -3.25 1.11
N LEU A 254 -1.81 -3.86 0.87
CA LEU A 254 -1.50 -5.24 1.26
C LEU A 254 -0.32 -5.28 2.26
N PRO A 255 -0.56 -4.98 3.55
CA PRO A 255 0.47 -5.05 4.58
C PRO A 255 0.80 -6.51 4.91
N MET A 256 2.02 -6.77 5.36
CA MET A 256 2.30 -8.02 6.07
C MET A 256 1.36 -8.12 7.29
N LYS A 257 0.60 -9.22 7.39
CA LYS A 257 -0.45 -9.38 8.42
C LYS A 257 0.13 -9.72 9.80
N LEU A 258 0.81 -8.76 10.41
CA LEU A 258 1.51 -8.90 11.69
C LEU A 258 0.55 -8.74 12.87
N ALA A 259 0.35 -9.81 13.65
CA ALA A 259 -0.41 -9.75 14.90
C ALA A 259 0.33 -8.89 15.94
N GLY A 260 -0.35 -7.92 16.54
CA GLY A 260 0.26 -6.93 17.44
C GLY A 260 1.18 -5.91 16.76
N GLY A 261 1.25 -5.88 15.43
CA GLY A 261 2.08 -4.93 14.69
C GLY A 261 1.49 -3.52 14.65
N ALA A 262 2.32 -2.50 14.95
CA ALA A 262 1.97 -1.09 14.83
C ALA A 262 2.09 -0.53 13.39
N GLY A 263 2.87 -1.22 12.56
CA GLY A 263 2.95 -0.97 11.14
C GLY A 263 3.42 -2.23 10.43
N ALA A 264 3.52 -2.16 9.11
CA ALA A 264 4.09 -3.25 8.32
C ALA A 264 4.60 -2.77 6.96
N PRO A 265 5.70 -3.35 6.45
CA PRO A 265 6.01 -3.35 5.03
C PRO A 265 4.77 -3.69 4.21
N THR A 266 4.49 -2.88 3.19
CA THR A 266 3.21 -2.94 2.50
C THR A 266 3.40 -2.87 1.00
N ARG A 267 2.77 -3.82 0.30
CA ARG A 267 2.60 -3.73 -1.15
C ARG A 267 1.33 -2.94 -1.44
N ILE A 268 1.48 -1.78 -2.09
CA ILE A 268 0.36 -0.91 -2.44
C ILE A 268 0.15 -1.03 -3.95
N VAL A 269 -1.06 -1.38 -4.36
CA VAL A 269 -1.44 -1.48 -5.77
C VAL A 269 -2.43 -0.37 -6.09
N GLY A 270 -2.03 0.55 -6.96
CA GLY A 270 -2.92 1.53 -7.57
C GLY A 270 -3.67 0.92 -8.74
N VAL A 271 -4.94 1.28 -8.90
CA VAL A 271 -5.76 0.96 -10.08
C VAL A 271 -6.17 2.26 -10.74
N LEU A 272 -5.78 2.43 -12.00
CA LEU A 272 -6.10 3.64 -12.76
C LEU A 272 -7.60 3.75 -13.04
N ALA A 273 -8.06 4.99 -13.18
CA ALA A 273 -9.43 5.27 -13.57
C ALA A 273 -9.80 4.54 -14.88
N PRO A 274 -11.04 4.07 -15.04
CA PRO A 274 -11.49 3.52 -16.31
C PRO A 274 -11.31 4.56 -17.43
N GLU A 275 -10.80 4.14 -18.58
CA GLU A 275 -10.85 4.98 -19.77
C GLU A 275 -12.32 5.23 -20.12
N VAL A 276 -12.75 6.50 -20.08
CA VAL A 276 -14.04 6.88 -20.64
C VAL A 276 -13.87 6.90 -22.15
N LYS A 277 -14.28 5.82 -22.82
CA LYS A 277 -14.42 5.83 -24.28
C LYS A 277 -15.51 6.84 -24.62
N GLY A 278 -15.11 7.97 -25.21
CA GLY A 278 -16.00 8.97 -25.80
C GLY A 278 -16.71 8.45 -27.04
#